data_AF-A0AAV2TTZ8-F1
#
_entry.id   AF-A0AAV2TTZ8-F1
#
_cell.length_a   1.000
_cell.length_b   1.000
_cell.length_c   1.000
_cell.angle_alpha   90.00
_cell.angle_beta   90.00
_cell.angle_gamma   90.00
#
_symmetry.space_group_name_H-M   'P 1'
#
loop_
_entity.id
_entity.type
_entity.pdbx_description
1 polymer ?
#
loop_
_entity_poly.entity_id
_entity_poly.type
_entity_poly.pdbx_seq_one_letter_code
_entity_poly.pdbx_strand_id
1 'polypeptide(L)'
;MNQLCDLVPKESADEIQALWNEYEAQETMEARLCKDFDKFEMLLQAFEYEKENNQPKQLEDFFSNTLDCFVTPTVKNWVHELCEQRKQFENASVFTEGDRQP
;
A
#
# COMPACT_ATOMS: atom_id res chain seq x y z
N MET A 1 10.11 9.95 17.08
CA MET A 1 10.09 8.75 17.94
C MET A 1 10.41 9.08 19.40
N ASN A 2 11.51 9.77 19.71
CA ASN A 2 11.87 10.15 21.09
C ASN A 2 10.74 10.80 21.91
N GLN A 3 9.99 11.75 21.34
CA GLN A 3 8.86 12.40 22.03
C GLN A 3 7.70 11.46 22.37
N LEU A 4 7.53 10.36 21.62
CA LEU A 4 6.51 9.34 21.90
C LEU A 4 7.01 8.34 22.95
N CYS A 5 8.30 8.00 22.91
CA CYS A 5 8.96 7.16 23.90
C CYS A 5 8.93 7.79 25.31
N ASP A 6 8.95 9.12 25.41
CA ASP A 6 8.83 9.85 26.69
C ASP A 6 7.46 9.67 27.38
N LEU A 7 6.43 9.20 26.65
CA LEU A 7 5.07 9.02 27.16
C LEU A 7 4.81 7.62 27.73
N VAL A 8 5.74 6.69 27.60
CA VAL A 8 5.58 5.28 27.99
C VAL A 8 6.65 4.85 29.01
N PRO A 9 6.41 3.79 29.81
CA PRO A 9 7.41 3.28 30.74
C PRO A 9 8.74 2.97 30.03
N LYS A 10 9.86 3.24 30.70
CA LYS A 10 11.21 3.19 30.11
C LYS A 10 11.51 1.86 29.38
N GLU A 11 11.14 0.74 29.99
CA GLU A 11 11.36 -0.59 29.39
C GLU A 11 10.63 -0.73 28.04
N SER A 12 9.38 -0.26 27.96
CA SER A 12 8.60 -0.24 26.72
C SER A 12 9.11 0.82 25.73
N ALA A 13 9.59 1.97 26.22
CA ALA A 13 10.19 3.01 25.39
C ALA A 13 11.41 2.49 24.63
N ASP A 14 12.29 1.76 25.34
CA ASP A 14 13.51 1.18 24.79
C ASP A 14 13.18 0.10 23.73
N GLU A 15 12.19 -0.76 23.99
CA GLU A 15 11.72 -1.79 23.04
C GLU A 15 11.12 -1.17 21.77
N ILE A 16 10.21 -0.20 21.92
CA ILE A 16 9.56 0.45 20.76
C ILE A 16 10.60 1.21 19.92
N GLN A 17 11.56 1.87 20.56
CA GLN A 17 12.62 2.57 19.84
C GLN A 17 13.52 1.61 19.06
N ALA A 18 13.83 0.43 19.63
CA ALA A 18 14.59 -0.60 18.94
C ALA A 18 13.82 -1.15 17.73
N LEU A 19 12.54 -1.49 17.90
CA LEU A 19 11.67 -1.96 16.80
C LEU A 19 11.51 -0.92 15.70
N TRP A 20 11.36 0.36 16.06
CA TRP A 20 11.29 1.46 15.09
C TRP A 20 12.57 1.55 14.26
N ASN A 21 13.73 1.48 14.91
CA ASN A 21 15.02 1.53 14.23
C ASN A 21 15.22 0.33 13.30
N GLU A 22 14.83 -0.87 13.73
CA GLU A 22 14.88 -2.08 12.91
C GLU A 22 14.00 -1.96 11.66
N TYR A 23 12.77 -1.46 11.82
CA TYR A 23 11.85 -1.22 10.71
C TYR A 23 12.38 -0.18 9.72
N GLU A 24 12.88 0.96 10.20
CA GLU A 24 13.45 2.02 9.36
C GLU A 24 14.72 1.57 8.62
N ALA A 25 15.56 0.76 9.28
CA ALA A 25 16.78 0.23 8.68
C ALA A 25 16.52 -0.95 7.71
N GLN A 26 15.32 -1.53 7.72
CA GLN A 26 14.93 -2.68 6.90
C GLN A 26 15.91 -3.87 7.00
N GLU A 27 16.51 -4.07 8.17
CA GLU A 27 17.59 -5.03 8.38
C GLU A 27 17.08 -6.48 8.40
N THR A 28 15.94 -6.71 9.05
CA THR A 28 15.35 -8.03 9.19
C THR A 28 14.37 -8.35 8.07
N MET A 29 14.03 -9.64 7.92
CA MET A 29 13.05 -10.07 6.93
C MET A 29 11.65 -9.58 7.32
N GLU A 30 11.37 -9.56 8.61
CA GLU A 30 10.17 -9.08 9.25
C GLU A 30 9.98 -7.57 8.99
N ALA A 31 11.03 -6.76 9.18
CA ALA A 31 11.02 -5.33 8.88
C ALA A 31 10.74 -5.05 7.38
N ARG A 32 11.40 -5.79 6.48
CA ARG A 32 11.16 -5.67 5.03
C ARG A 32 9.73 -6.07 4.66
N LEU A 33 9.24 -7.18 5.20
CA LEU A 33 7.87 -7.64 4.98
C LEU A 33 6.85 -6.63 5.50
N CYS A 34 7.07 -6.09 6.69
CA CYS A 34 6.22 -5.07 7.30
C CYS A 34 6.17 -3.80 6.43
N LYS A 35 7.32 -3.35 5.89
CA LYS A 35 7.38 -2.21 4.97
C LYS A 35 6.64 -2.47 3.65
N ASP A 36 6.77 -3.68 3.12
CA ASP A 36 6.05 -4.07 1.90
C ASP A 36 4.52 -4.12 2.16
N PHE A 37 4.08 -4.60 3.32
CA PHE A 37 2.67 -4.60 3.71
C PHE A 37 2.09 -3.20 3.86
N ASP A 38 2.81 -2.29 4.51
CA ASP A 38 2.40 -0.88 4.67
C ASP A 38 2.15 -0.21 3.31
N LYS A 39 3.06 -0.43 2.34
CA LYS A 39 2.89 0.06 0.96
C LYS A 39 1.74 -0.62 0.22
N PHE A 40 1.56 -1.93 0.40
CA PHE A 40 0.47 -2.66 -0.25
C PHE A 40 -0.89 -2.19 0.25
N GLU A 41 -1.02 -1.97 1.56
CA GLU A 41 -2.23 -1.45 2.21
C GLU A 41 -2.59 -0.06 1.64
N MET A 42 -1.61 0.83 1.48
CA MET A 42 -1.80 2.12 0.80
C MET A 42 -2.34 1.97 -0.64
N LEU A 43 -1.81 1.02 -1.43
CA LEU A 43 -2.32 0.76 -2.79
C LEU A 43 -3.74 0.19 -2.79
N LEU A 44 -4.06 -0.67 -1.83
CA LEU A 44 -5.38 -1.25 -1.69
C LEU A 44 -6.41 -0.16 -1.39
N GLN A 45 -6.12 0.73 -0.43
CA GLN A 45 -6.97 1.89 -0.14
C GLN A 45 -7.17 2.79 -1.37
N ALA A 46 -6.11 3.06 -2.13
CA ALA A 46 -6.21 3.84 -3.35
C ALA A 46 -7.15 3.18 -4.37
N PHE A 47 -7.05 1.87 -4.56
CA PHE A 47 -7.96 1.13 -5.44
C PHE A 47 -9.41 1.16 -4.95
N GLU A 48 -9.64 0.97 -3.66
CA GLU A 48 -10.98 1.04 -3.07
C GLU A 48 -11.61 2.42 -3.27
N TYR A 49 -10.83 3.49 -3.10
CA TYR A 49 -11.29 4.85 -3.35
C TYR A 49 -11.66 5.09 -4.81
N GLU A 50 -10.88 4.60 -5.77
CA GLU A 50 -11.20 4.67 -7.20
C GLU A 50 -12.52 3.93 -7.52
N LYS A 51 -12.76 2.79 -6.86
CA LYS A 51 -14.00 2.01 -7.01
C LYS A 51 -15.20 2.71 -6.43
N GLU A 52 -15.11 3.23 -5.21
CA GLU A 52 -16.22 3.90 -4.53
C GLU A 52 -16.67 5.17 -5.27
N ASN A 53 -15.72 5.91 -5.85
CA ASN A 53 -16.03 7.12 -6.61
C ASN A 53 -16.32 6.85 -8.10
N ASN A 54 -16.19 5.60 -8.55
CA ASN A 54 -16.30 5.19 -9.94
C ASN A 54 -15.39 6.01 -10.89
N GLN A 55 -14.18 6.32 -10.42
CA GLN A 55 -13.18 7.10 -11.13
C GLN A 55 -11.93 6.25 -11.36
N PRO A 56 -11.92 5.39 -12.40
CA PRO A 56 -10.75 4.59 -12.71
C PRO A 56 -9.55 5.48 -13.00
N LYS A 57 -8.35 5.04 -12.59
CA LYS A 57 -7.06 5.73 -12.81
C LYS A 57 -6.86 7.09 -12.13
N GLN A 58 -7.79 7.54 -11.29
CA GLN A 58 -7.63 8.80 -10.57
C GLN A 58 -6.36 8.83 -9.70
N LEU A 59 -5.98 7.68 -9.13
CA LEU A 59 -4.87 7.55 -8.19
C LEU A 59 -3.70 6.76 -8.80
N GLU A 60 -3.50 6.84 -10.13
CA GLU A 60 -2.42 6.16 -10.84
C GLU A 60 -1.02 6.49 -10.28
N ASP A 61 -0.81 7.71 -9.80
CA ASP A 61 0.45 8.15 -9.21
C ASP A 61 0.85 7.32 -7.97
N PHE A 62 -0.12 6.79 -7.22
CA PHE A 62 0.16 5.90 -6.09
C PHE A 62 0.73 4.56 -6.58
N PHE A 63 0.20 4.02 -7.68
CA PHE A 63 0.66 2.76 -8.25
C PHE A 63 2.02 2.93 -8.92
N SER A 64 2.14 3.87 -9.86
CA SER A 64 3.36 4.05 -10.66
C SER A 64 4.62 4.30 -9.81
N ASN A 65 4.49 5.04 -8.69
CA ASN A 65 5.61 5.31 -7.79
C ASN A 65 5.96 4.15 -6.84
N THR A 66 5.03 3.21 -6.60
CA THR A 66 5.19 2.19 -5.56
C THR A 66 5.51 0.80 -6.11
N LEU A 67 5.19 0.50 -7.38
CA LEU A 67 5.37 -0.83 -7.98
C LEU A 67 6.81 -1.36 -7.91
N ASP A 68 7.81 -0.49 -8.08
CA ASP A 68 9.23 -0.88 -8.04
C ASP A 68 9.79 -0.99 -6.62
N CYS A 69 9.01 -0.61 -5.60
CA CYS A 69 9.46 -0.49 -4.22
C CYS A 69 9.23 -1.75 -3.37
N PHE A 70 8.61 -2.81 -3.91
CA PHE A 70 8.34 -4.06 -3.21
C PHE A 70 9.52 -5.02 -3.32
N VAL A 71 9.90 -5.64 -2.20
CA VAL A 71 11.06 -6.56 -2.16
C VAL A 71 10.60 -8.02 -2.13
N THR A 72 9.61 -8.31 -1.30
CA THR A 72 9.19 -9.68 -0.95
C THR A 72 8.38 -10.33 -2.07
N PRO A 73 8.70 -11.58 -2.48
CA PRO A 73 7.97 -12.28 -3.55
C PRO A 73 6.47 -12.41 -3.29
N THR A 74 6.07 -12.65 -2.04
CA THR A 74 4.66 -12.79 -1.66
C THR A 74 3.87 -11.51 -1.94
N VAL A 75 4.40 -10.35 -1.52
CA VAL A 75 3.71 -9.06 -1.70
C VAL A 75 3.70 -8.66 -3.17
N LYS A 76 4.77 -8.95 -3.93
CA LYS A 76 4.79 -8.73 -5.39
C LYS A 76 3.65 -9.47 -6.10
N ASN A 77 3.37 -10.71 -5.71
CA ASN A 77 2.26 -11.46 -6.27
C ASN A 77 0.90 -10.82 -5.94
N TRP A 78 0.73 -10.31 -4.72
CA TRP A 78 -0.50 -9.63 -4.32
C TRP A 78 -0.69 -8.30 -5.06
N VAL A 79 0.38 -7.52 -5.22
CA VAL A 79 0.38 -6.28 -6.00
C VAL A 79 0.02 -6.56 -7.46
N HIS A 80 0.58 -7.62 -8.05
CA HIS A 80 0.23 -8.04 -9.41
C HIS A 80 -1.27 -8.36 -9.53
N GLU A 81 -1.81 -9.15 -8.61
CA GLU A 81 -3.24 -9.48 -8.58
C GLU A 81 -4.11 -8.22 -8.42
N LEU A 82 -3.74 -7.30 -7.53
CA LEU A 82 -4.43 -6.03 -7.34
C LEU A 82 -4.45 -5.19 -8.64
N CYS A 83 -3.32 -5.11 -9.34
CA CYS A 83 -3.23 -4.42 -10.63
C CYS A 83 -4.13 -5.06 -11.70
N GLU A 84 -4.23 -6.38 -11.74
CA GLU A 84 -5.14 -7.07 -12.67
C GLU A 84 -6.61 -6.78 -12.36
N GLN A 85 -7.00 -6.80 -11.08
CA GLN A 85 -8.36 -6.42 -10.67
C GLN A 85 -8.67 -4.96 -11.02
N ARG A 86 -7.70 -4.06 -10.85
CA ARG A 86 -7.83 -2.65 -11.22
C ARG A 86 -8.02 -2.46 -12.73
N LYS A 87 -7.27 -3.20 -13.56
CA LYS A 87 -7.47 -3.19 -15.03
C LYS A 87 -8.86 -3.72 -15.41
N GLN A 88 -9.35 -4.76 -14.75
CA GLN A 88 -10.71 -5.27 -14.98
C GLN A 88 -11.77 -4.24 -14.62
N PHE A 89 -11.59 -3.52 -13.52
CA PHE A 89 -12.46 -2.42 -13.11
C PHE A 89 -12.45 -1.25 -14.11
N GLU A 90 -11.28 -0.87 -14.61
CA GLU A 90 -11.15 0.11 -15.69
C GLU A 90 -11.90 -0.34 -16.95
N ASN A 91 -11.67 -1.57 -17.40
CA ASN A 91 -12.37 -2.09 -18.58
C ASN A 91 -13.89 -2.09 -18.38
N ALA A 92 -14.37 -2.54 -17.22
CA ALA A 92 -15.80 -2.57 -16.90
C ALA A 92 -16.44 -1.17 -16.89
N SER A 93 -15.73 -0.15 -16.39
CA SER A 93 -16.22 1.24 -16.37
C SER A 93 -16.30 1.85 -17.78
N VAL A 94 -15.32 1.56 -18.66
CA VAL A 94 -15.34 1.98 -20.07
C VAL A 94 -16.57 1.45 -20.83
N PHE A 95 -17.02 0.21 -20.56
CA PHE A 95 -18.22 -0.34 -21.21
C PHE A 95 -19.51 0.38 -20.79
N THR A 96 -19.59 0.93 -19.58
CA THR A 96 -20.80 1.62 -19.10
C THR A 96 -20.95 3.05 -19.64
N GLU A 97 -19.87 3.68 -20.10
CA GLU A 97 -19.94 4.99 -20.76
C GLU A 97 -20.34 4.89 -22.25
N GLY A 98 -20.03 3.77 -22.91
CA GLY A 98 -20.35 3.53 -24.33
C GLY A 98 -21.84 3.30 -24.63
N ASP A 99 -22.64 2.86 -23.66
CA ASP A 99 -24.07 2.56 -23.83
C ASP A 99 -24.99 3.77 -23.55
N ARG A 100 -24.42 4.95 -23.29
CA ARG A 100 -25.18 6.22 -23.26
C ARG A 100 -25.00 6.99 -24.56
N GLN A 101 -25.65 6.55 -25.64
CA GLN A 101 -25.96 7.44 -26.76
C GLN A 101 -27.46 7.78 -26.78
N PRO A 102 -27.84 9.05 -27.05
CA PRO A 102 -29.23 9.52 -27.12
C PRO A 102 -30.01 8.99 -28.33
#